data_AF-A0A8K0JK54-F1
#
_entry.id   AF-A0A8K0JK54-F1
#
_cell.length_a   1.000
_cell.length_b   1.000
_cell.length_c   1.000
_cell.angle_alpha   90.00
_cell.angle_beta   90.00
_cell.angle_gamma   90.00
#
_symmetry.space_group_name_H-M   'P 1'
#
loop_
_entity.id
_entity.type
_entity.pdbx_description
1 polymer ?
#
loop_
_entity_poly.entity_id
_entity_poly.type
_entity_poly.pdbx_seq_one_letter_code
_entity_poly.pdbx_strand_id
1 'polypeptide(L)'
;MAGGGHGGFGEHKIDPAIERWNHMRENVYRTFKFTPKTARQVTLWGALVPALVGLGAWAANGQLDWAGKQRGQSLYASAPGPQQKEVQEE
;
A
#
# COMPACT_ATOMS: atom_id res chain seq x y z
N MET A 1 -37.69 19.51 -12.52
CA MET A 1 -36.90 20.75 -12.37
C MET A 1 -36.19 21.00 -13.68
N ALA A 2 -36.54 22.09 -14.38
CA ALA A 2 -35.94 22.48 -15.65
C ALA A 2 -34.71 23.36 -15.37
N GLY A 3 -33.52 22.84 -15.64
CA GLY A 3 -32.28 23.63 -15.63
C GLY A 3 -32.07 24.22 -17.03
N GLY A 4 -32.56 25.45 -17.23
CA GLY A 4 -32.22 26.25 -18.40
C GLY A 4 -30.83 26.86 -18.23
N GLY A 5 -29.85 26.35 -18.97
CA GLY A 5 -28.52 26.94 -19.10
C GLY A 5 -28.24 27.25 -20.56
N HIS A 6 -27.72 28.44 -20.84
CA HIS A 6 -27.40 28.96 -22.17
C HIS A 6 -26.67 27.91 -23.04
N GLY A 7 -27.39 27.30 -23.98
CA GLY A 7 -26.82 26.46 -25.02
C GLY A 7 -26.03 27.31 -26.00
N GLY A 8 -24.80 26.91 -26.31
CA GLY A 8 -24.08 27.58 -27.40
C GLY A 8 -22.59 27.28 -27.56
N PHE A 9 -21.92 26.72 -26.56
CA PHE A 9 -20.50 26.36 -26.70
C PHE A 9 -20.30 24.91 -26.26
N GLY A 10 -20.35 24.00 -27.23
CA GLY A 10 -19.82 22.65 -27.04
C GLY A 10 -18.31 22.75 -26.95
N GLU A 11 -17.78 23.00 -25.76
CA GLU A 11 -16.35 23.26 -25.50
C GLU A 11 -15.45 22.06 -25.87
N HIS A 12 -16.04 20.88 -26.08
CA HIS A 12 -15.33 19.68 -26.50
C HIS A 12 -16.24 18.80 -27.37
N LYS A 13 -15.64 18.17 -28.37
CA LYS A 13 -16.33 17.20 -29.23
C LYS A 13 -16.61 15.94 -28.39
N ILE A 14 -17.88 15.68 -28.10
CA ILE A 14 -18.29 14.47 -27.38
C ILE A 14 -18.14 13.27 -28.31
N ASP A 15 -17.13 12.43 -28.04
CA ASP A 15 -16.99 11.15 -28.70
C ASP A 15 -17.84 10.09 -27.96
N PRO A 16 -18.85 9.50 -28.63
CA PRO A 16 -19.69 8.49 -27.99
C PRO A 16 -18.90 7.24 -27.57
N ALA A 17 -17.73 6.95 -28.15
CA ALA A 17 -16.89 5.83 -27.71
C ALA A 17 -16.25 6.11 -26.35
N ILE A 18 -15.76 7.33 -26.12
CA ILE A 18 -15.15 7.73 -24.85
C ILE A 18 -16.21 7.73 -23.74
N GLU A 19 -17.40 8.25 -24.04
CA GLU A 19 -18.49 8.30 -23.07
C GLU A 19 -18.94 6.89 -22.64
N ARG A 20 -19.06 5.95 -23.60
CA ARG A 20 -19.38 4.55 -23.28
C ARG A 20 -18.30 3.86 -22.46
N TRP A 21 -17.02 4.12 -22.76
CA TRP A 21 -15.92 3.56 -21.98
C TRP A 21 -15.90 4.12 -20.55
N ASN A 22 -16.14 5.42 -20.40
CA ASN A 22 -16.24 6.02 -19.08
C ASN A 22 -17.41 5.42 -18.29
N HIS A 23 -18.60 5.37 -18.90
CA HIS A 23 -19.78 4.76 -18.31
C HIS A 23 -19.54 3.30 -17.91
N MET A 24 -18.84 2.51 -18.75
CA MET A 24 -18.47 1.13 -18.40
C MET A 24 -17.59 1.08 -17.16
N ARG A 25 -16.55 1.92 -17.07
CA ARG A 25 -15.60 1.95 -15.95
C ARG A 25 -16.23 2.39 -14.63
N GLU A 26 -17.06 3.42 -14.68
CA GLU A 26 -17.74 3.95 -13.48
C GLU A 26 -18.80 2.97 -12.94
N ASN A 27 -19.43 2.19 -13.82
CA ASN A 27 -20.49 1.25 -13.44
C ASN A 27 -20.01 -0.21 -13.26
N VAL A 28 -18.70 -0.47 -13.20
CA VAL A 28 -18.14 -1.84 -13.04
C VAL A 28 -18.70 -2.55 -11.82
N TYR A 29 -18.96 -1.84 -10.71
CA TYR A 29 -19.49 -2.47 -9.48
C TYR A 29 -20.84 -3.15 -9.70
N ARG A 30 -21.65 -2.69 -10.66
CA ARG A 30 -22.97 -3.27 -10.96
C ARG A 30 -22.86 -4.61 -11.68
N THR A 31 -21.83 -4.80 -12.49
CA THR A 31 -21.63 -5.99 -13.32
C THR A 31 -20.55 -6.93 -12.79
N PHE A 32 -19.85 -6.53 -11.71
CA PHE A 32 -18.80 -7.31 -11.08
C PHE A 32 -19.32 -8.67 -10.57
N LYS A 33 -18.51 -9.71 -10.76
CA LYS A 33 -18.77 -11.06 -10.25
C LYS A 33 -17.50 -11.66 -9.66
N PHE A 34 -17.66 -12.37 -8.55
CA PHE A 34 -16.60 -13.20 -7.99
C PHE A 34 -16.46 -14.48 -8.82
N THR A 35 -15.48 -14.47 -9.71
CA THR A 35 -15.02 -15.65 -10.43
C THR A 35 -13.80 -16.22 -9.69
N PRO A 36 -13.42 -17.49 -9.90
CA PRO A 36 -12.24 -18.05 -9.24
C PRO A 36 -10.97 -17.21 -9.44
N LYS A 37 -10.81 -16.59 -10.61
CA LYS A 37 -9.69 -15.69 -10.90
C LYS A 37 -9.78 -14.38 -10.12
N THR A 38 -10.92 -13.68 -10.17
CA THR A 38 -11.07 -12.37 -9.51
C THR A 38 -11.08 -12.51 -8.00
N ALA A 39 -11.71 -13.57 -7.46
CA ALA A 39 -11.68 -13.87 -6.03
C ALA A 39 -10.25 -14.08 -5.53
N ARG A 40 -9.42 -14.86 -6.24
CA ARG A 40 -8.01 -15.05 -5.88
C ARG A 40 -7.23 -13.73 -5.86
N GLN A 41 -7.47 -12.85 -6.84
CA GLN A 41 -6.82 -11.53 -6.89
C GLN A 41 -7.25 -10.65 -5.72
N VAL A 42 -8.55 -10.59 -5.42
CA VAL A 42 -9.08 -9.81 -4.29
C VAL A 42 -8.52 -10.33 -2.97
N THR A 43 -8.50 -11.65 -2.75
CA THR A 43 -7.94 -12.22 -1.51
C THR A 43 -6.44 -11.96 -1.39
N LEU A 44 -5.67 -12.15 -2.47
CA LEU A 44 -4.22 -11.97 -2.42
C LEU A 44 -3.83 -10.51 -2.17
N TRP A 45 -4.38 -9.58 -2.96
CA TRP A 45 -4.00 -8.18 -2.89
C TRP A 45 -4.76 -7.39 -1.83
N GLY A 46 -6.01 -7.73 -1.57
CA GLY A 46 -6.85 -7.04 -0.59
C GLY A 46 -6.66 -7.52 0.84
N ALA A 47 -6.24 -8.77 1.06
CA ALA A 47 -6.10 -9.33 2.40
C ALA A 47 -4.70 -9.88 2.67
N LEU A 48 -4.20 -10.80 1.85
CA LEU A 48 -2.96 -11.53 2.16
C LEU A 48 -1.74 -10.59 2.21
N VAL A 49 -1.55 -9.77 1.19
CA VAL A 49 -0.39 -8.86 1.12
C VAL A 49 -0.42 -7.83 2.27
N PRO A 50 -1.52 -7.09 2.52
CA PRO A 50 -1.59 -6.18 3.68
C PRO A 50 -1.39 -6.90 5.02
N ALA A 51 -1.95 -8.10 5.19
CA ALA A 51 -1.79 -8.87 6.42
C ALA A 51 -0.33 -9.27 6.66
N LEU A 52 0.37 -9.77 5.64
CA LEU A 52 1.79 -10.13 5.75
C LEU A 52 2.66 -8.92 6.09
N VAL A 53 2.40 -7.78 5.43
CA VAL A 53 3.12 -6.53 5.72
C VAL A 53 2.84 -6.07 7.15
N GLY A 54 1.58 -6.08 7.59
CA GLY A 54 1.19 -5.69 8.94
C GLY A 54 1.80 -6.58 10.01
N LEU A 55 1.79 -7.89 9.83
CA LEU A 55 2.41 -8.84 10.76
C LEU A 55 3.94 -8.68 10.81
N GLY A 56 4.59 -8.50 9.65
CA GLY A 56 6.03 -8.24 9.58
C GLY A 56 6.42 -6.94 10.29
N ALA A 57 5.65 -5.88 10.05
CA ALA A 57 5.85 -4.59 10.71
C ALA A 57 5.65 -4.70 12.22
N TRP A 58 4.59 -5.39 12.67
CA TRP A 58 4.33 -5.59 14.10
C TRP A 58 5.43 -6.39 14.79
N ALA A 59 5.91 -7.46 14.15
CA ALA A 59 7.00 -8.28 14.69
C ALA A 59 8.33 -7.51 14.78
N ALA A 60 8.64 -6.68 13.78
CA ALA A 60 9.85 -5.87 13.75
C ALA A 60 9.74 -4.58 14.59
N ASN A 61 8.54 -4.22 15.04
CA ASN A 61 8.30 -2.97 15.75
C ASN A 61 9.06 -2.96 17.08
N GLY A 62 9.85 -1.89 17.31
CA GLY A 62 10.65 -1.74 18.53
C GLY A 62 11.83 -2.70 18.67
N GLN A 63 12.09 -3.56 17.67
CA GLN A 63 13.25 -4.46 17.72
C GLN A 63 14.57 -3.76 17.41
N LEU A 64 14.52 -2.70 16.60
CA LEU A 64 15.69 -1.96 16.14
C LEU A 64 15.71 -0.58 16.77
N ASP A 65 16.85 -0.23 17.36
CA ASP A 65 17.15 1.11 17.85
C ASP A 65 18.47 1.54 17.22
N TRP A 66 18.49 2.62 16.45
CA TRP A 66 19.71 3.10 15.78
C TRP A 66 20.19 4.44 16.36
N ALA A 67 19.48 4.99 17.34
CA ALA A 67 19.80 6.29 17.90
C ALA A 67 21.15 6.22 18.64
N GLY A 68 22.15 6.97 18.16
CA GLY A 68 23.45 7.12 18.83
C GLY A 68 24.37 5.89 18.80
N LYS A 69 24.04 4.82 18.07
CA LYS A 69 24.87 3.60 18.01
C LYS A 69 26.16 3.80 17.19
N GLN A 70 27.28 3.28 17.71
CA GLN A 70 28.60 3.39 17.08
C GLN A 70 28.94 2.16 16.21
N ARG A 71 30.00 2.26 15.39
CA ARG A 71 30.49 1.17 14.54
C ARG A 71 30.84 -0.06 15.39
N GLY A 72 30.24 -1.21 15.07
CA GLY A 72 30.45 -2.47 15.77
C GLY A 72 29.48 -2.74 16.92
N GLN A 73 28.59 -1.80 17.26
CA GLN A 73 27.54 -2.02 18.27
C GLN A 73 26.29 -2.66 17.64
N SER A 74 25.61 -3.53 18.40
CA SER A 74 24.38 -4.20 17.95
C SER A 74 23.22 -3.22 17.80
N LEU A 75 22.50 -3.31 16.68
CA LEU A 75 21.35 -2.47 16.33
C LEU A 75 20.03 -2.92 16.99
N TYR A 76 20.03 -4.09 17.63
CA TYR A 76 18.86 -4.56 18.35
C TYR A 76 18.66 -3.78 19.66
N ALA A 77 17.41 -3.43 19.96
CA ALA A 77 17.04 -2.69 21.16
C ALA A 77 17.32 -3.52 22.45
N SER A 78 17.12 -4.83 22.39
CA SER A 78 17.49 -5.80 23.44
C SER A 78 18.69 -6.62 23.00
N ALA A 79 19.84 -5.99 22.83
CA ALA A 79 21.10 -6.71 22.67
C ALA A 79 21.68 -7.05 24.06
N PRO A 80 22.10 -8.30 24.34
CA PRO A 80 23.04 -8.52 25.44
C PRO A 80 24.28 -7.66 25.12
N GLY A 81 24.69 -6.83 26.09
CA GLY A 81 25.71 -5.80 25.90
C GLY A 81 27.01 -6.35 25.32
N PRO A 82 27.87 -5.48 24.76
CA PRO A 82 29.13 -5.91 24.16
C PRO A 82 29.90 -6.77 25.16
N GLN A 83 30.27 -7.98 24.75
CA GLN A 83 31.41 -8.70 25.30
C GLN A 83 32.60 -7.75 25.10
N GLN A 84 32.85 -6.89 26.09
CA GLN A 84 34.05 -6.09 26.18
C GLN A 84 35.18 -7.11 26.27
N LYS A 85 35.78 -7.44 25.12
CA LYS A 85 37.09 -8.09 25.12
C LYS A 85 38.01 -7.05 25.73
N GLU A 86 38.22 -7.22 27.03
CA GLU A 86 39.25 -6.57 27.82
C GLU A 86 40.56 -6.72 27.02
N VAL A 87 41.01 -5.63 26.43
CA VAL A 87 42.32 -5.55 25.81
C VAL A 87 43.29 -5.56 27.00
N GLN A 88 43.70 -6.76 27.41
CA GLN A 88 44.85 -6.95 28.27
C GLN A 88 46.07 -6.58 27.42
N GLU A 89 46.53 -5.33 27.55
CA GLU A 89 47.86 -4.91 27.11
C GLU A 89 48.89 -5.53 28.09
N GLU A 90 49.75 -6.40 27.55
CA GLU A 90 51.02 -6.82 28.15
C GLU A 90 52.13 -5.81 27.83
#